data_AF-A0A392SSJ8-F1
#
_entry.id   AF-A0A392SSJ8-F1
#
_cell.length_a   1.000
_cell.length_b   1.000
_cell.length_c   1.000
_cell.angle_alpha   90.00
_cell.angle_beta   90.00
_cell.angle_gamma   90.00
#
_symmetry.space_group_name_H-M   'P 1'
#
loop_
_entity.id
_entity.type
_entity.pdbx_description
1 polymer ?
#
loop_
_entity_poly.entity_id
_entity_poly.type
_entity_poly.pdbx_seq_one_letter_code
_entity_poly.pdbx_strand_id
1 'polypeptide(L)'
;MFCTTMIDIAKEFSVPTLVFFTSGVASLGLNLHLHTLRVRDNVDPTQLQQLTELAIPTFANPVPSYSLPGSVLSKEWEPFFMNYVGGLKKSDGIIV
;
A
#
# COMPACT_ATOMS: atom_id res chain seq x y z
N MET A 1 -1.10 -8.01 -5.91
CA MET A 1 -0.84 -9.40 -5.46
C MET A 1 -1.52 -9.65 -4.13
N PHE A 2 -2.76 -10.14 -4.14
CA PHE A 2 -3.59 -10.18 -2.94
C PHE A 2 -3.31 -11.38 -2.01
N CYS A 3 -2.56 -12.39 -2.47
CA CYS A 3 -2.22 -13.59 -1.71
C CYS A 3 -1.08 -13.34 -0.72
N THR A 4 -1.09 -12.24 0.03
CA THR A 4 -0.04 -11.93 1.00
C THR A 4 0.00 -12.92 2.16
N THR A 5 -1.08 -13.65 2.42
CA THR A 5 -1.13 -14.77 3.37
C THR A 5 -0.22 -15.93 2.96
N MET A 6 0.01 -16.15 1.67
CA MET A 6 0.94 -17.18 1.18
C MET A 6 2.39 -16.86 1.55
N ILE A 7 2.71 -15.60 1.88
CA ILE A 7 4.05 -15.21 2.35
C ILE A 7 4.35 -15.84 3.70
N ASP A 8 3.38 -15.86 4.62
CA ASP A 8 3.58 -16.45 5.95
C ASP A 8 3.75 -17.98 5.81
N ILE A 9 3.00 -18.63 4.91
CA ILE A 9 3.18 -20.06 4.57
C ILE A 9 4.58 -20.31 4.00
N ALA A 10 5.02 -19.54 3.01
CA ALA A 10 6.34 -19.68 2.42
C ALA A 10 7.48 -19.52 3.45
N LYS A 11 7.31 -18.64 4.44
CA LYS A 11 8.25 -18.50 5.56
C LYS A 11 8.32 -19.74 6.44
N GLU A 12 7.20 -20.42 6.70
CA GLU A 12 7.20 -21.71 7.42
C GLU A 12 8.03 -22.77 6.70
N PHE A 13 7.99 -22.77 5.36
CA PHE A 13 8.83 -23.66 4.53
C PHE A 13 10.25 -23.15 4.30
N SER A 14 10.63 -21.99 4.86
CA SER A 14 11.94 -21.35 4.66
C SER A 14 12.28 -21.11 3.19
N VAL A 15 11.29 -20.82 2.35
CA VAL A 15 11.48 -20.51 0.92
C VAL A 15 11.36 -19.01 0.65
N PRO A 16 12.17 -18.45 -0.26
CA PRO A 16 12.09 -17.03 -0.60
C PRO A 16 10.77 -16.70 -1.29
N THR A 17 10.19 -15.56 -0.93
CA THR A 17 8.90 -15.11 -1.46
C THR A 17 9.07 -13.85 -2.31
N LEU A 18 8.81 -14.02 -3.61
CA LEU A 18 8.77 -12.92 -4.57
C LEU A 18 7.31 -12.61 -4.94
N VAL A 19 6.90 -11.37 -4.69
CA VAL A 19 5.55 -10.90 -5.03
C VAL A 19 5.55 -10.31 -6.44
N PHE A 20 4.75 -10.87 -7.33
CA PHE A 20 4.49 -10.26 -8.63
C PHE A 20 3.35 -9.23 -8.55
N PHE A 21 3.71 -7.96 -8.62
CA PHE A 21 2.79 -6.84 -8.50
C PHE A 21 2.36 -6.36 -9.89
N THR A 22 1.15 -6.75 -10.30
CA THR A 22 0.62 -6.58 -11.65
C THR A 22 0.32 -5.13 -12.07
N SER A 23 0.51 -4.15 -11.19
CA SER A 23 0.24 -2.74 -11.45
C SER A 23 1.56 -1.96 -11.50
N GLY A 24 1.58 -0.75 -12.07
CA GLY A 24 2.83 0.01 -12.19
C GLY A 24 3.51 0.38 -10.86
N VAL A 25 4.83 0.64 -10.91
CA VAL A 25 5.66 0.96 -9.74
C VAL A 25 5.17 2.18 -8.96
N ALA A 26 4.61 3.17 -9.65
CA ALA A 26 4.01 4.35 -9.00
C ALA A 26 2.81 3.97 -8.11
N SER A 27 2.00 3.00 -8.53
CA SER A 27 0.88 2.48 -7.73
C SER A 27 1.41 1.72 -6.51
N LEU A 28 2.45 0.90 -6.66
CA LEU A 28 3.08 0.24 -5.51
C LEU A 28 3.60 1.26 -4.49
N GLY A 29 4.29 2.30 -4.97
CA GLY A 29 4.79 3.39 -4.15
C GLY A 29 3.69 4.13 -3.40
N LEU A 30 2.58 4.43 -4.07
CA LEU A 30 1.38 5.01 -3.43
C LEU A 30 0.89 4.11 -2.28
N ASN A 31 0.72 2.81 -2.52
CA ASN A 31 0.25 1.87 -1.51
C ASN A 31 1.16 1.89 -0.27
N LEU A 32 2.48 1.79 -0.46
CA LEU A 32 3.48 1.80 0.60
C LEU A 32 3.54 3.14 1.35
N HIS A 33 3.39 4.26 0.64
CA HIS A 33 3.40 5.58 1.22
C HIS A 33 2.19 5.79 2.15
N LEU A 34 0.99 5.47 1.67
CA LEU A 34 -0.24 5.55 2.45
C LEU A 34 -0.19 4.67 3.71
N HIS A 35 0.27 3.43 3.57
CA HIS A 35 0.46 2.54 4.71
C HIS A 35 1.46 3.13 5.72
N THR A 36 2.51 3.81 5.26
CA THR A 36 3.49 4.45 6.15
C THR A 36 2.88 5.65 6.88
N LEU A 37 2.17 6.54 6.18
CA LEU A 37 1.44 7.65 6.81
C LEU A 37 0.48 7.17 7.90
N ARG A 38 -0.15 6.01 7.68
CA ARG A 38 -1.10 5.45 8.63
C ARG A 38 -0.43 4.80 9.84
N VAL A 39 0.54 3.90 9.63
CA VAL A 39 1.16 3.14 10.73
C VAL A 39 2.18 3.97 11.51
N ARG A 40 2.99 4.77 10.83
CA ARG A 40 4.07 5.53 11.45
C ARG A 40 3.59 6.89 11.93
N ASP A 41 2.87 7.61 11.07
CA ASP A 41 2.53 9.02 11.30
C ASP A 41 1.11 9.20 11.86
N ASN A 42 0.36 8.09 12.03
CA ASN A 42 -1.00 8.05 12.59
C ASN A 42 -1.99 9.03 11.92
N VAL A 43 -1.79 9.31 10.63
CA VAL A 43 -2.62 10.25 9.86
C VAL A 43 -3.98 9.61 9.57
N ASP A 44 -5.08 10.34 9.80
CA ASP A 44 -6.45 9.89 9.47
C ASP A 44 -6.73 9.96 7.96
N PRO A 45 -7.31 8.92 7.33
CA PRO A 45 -7.70 8.95 5.93
C PRO A 45 -8.60 10.13 5.56
N THR A 46 -9.42 10.61 6.51
CA THR A 46 -10.27 11.80 6.32
C THR A 46 -9.46 13.08 6.19
N GLN A 47 -8.28 13.17 6.80
CA GLN A 47 -7.37 14.31 6.61
C GLN A 47 -6.80 14.33 5.20
N LEU A 48 -6.54 13.16 4.60
CA LEU A 48 -6.09 13.07 3.21
C LEU A 48 -7.16 13.55 2.22
N GLN A 49 -8.45 13.39 2.55
CA GLN A 49 -9.56 13.89 1.75
C GLN A 49 -9.72 15.42 1.83
N GLN A 50 -9.23 16.04 2.91
CA GLN A 50 -9.27 17.50 3.07
C GLN A 50 -8.15 18.21 2.29
N LEU A 51 -7.09 17.49 1.93
CA LEU A 51 -6.01 18.03 1.11
C LEU A 51 -6.47 18.19 -0.34
N THR A 52 -6.06 19.25 -1.02
CA THR A 52 -6.30 19.40 -2.47
C THR A 52 -5.40 18.47 -3.25
N GLU A 53 -4.14 18.36 -2.83
CA GLU A 53 -3.10 17.53 -3.47
C GLU A 53 -2.28 16.80 -2.41
N LEU A 54 -1.80 15.60 -2.77
CA LEU A 54 -0.94 14.76 -1.96
C LEU A 54 0.40 14.56 -2.67
N ALA A 55 1.48 14.93 -1.99
CA ALA A 55 2.83 14.65 -2.46
C ALA A 55 3.18 13.19 -2.15
N ILE A 56 3.27 12.36 -3.18
CA ILE A 56 3.66 10.95 -3.05
C ILE A 56 5.08 10.80 -3.61
N PRO A 57 6.03 10.19 -2.87
CA PRO A 57 7.42 10.10 -3.31
C PRO A 57 7.66 9.45 -4.68
N THR A 58 6.74 8.60 -5.14
CA THR A 58 6.86 7.88 -6.43
C THR A 58 6.19 8.60 -7.59
N PHE A 59 5.64 9.80 -7.38
CA PHE A 59 5.03 10.62 -8.43
C PHE A 59 5.87 11.88 -8.62
N ALA A 60 6.07 12.28 -9.89
CA ALA A 60 6.85 13.48 -10.22
C ALA A 60 6.14 14.77 -9.77
N ASN A 61 4.81 14.75 -9.73
CA ASN A 61 3.98 15.88 -9.32
C ASN A 61 3.04 15.43 -8.20
N PRO A 62 2.61 16.36 -7.33
CA PRO A 62 1.51 16.10 -6.40
C PRO A 62 0.28 15.58 -7.14
N VAL A 63 -0.42 14.62 -6.54
CA VAL A 63 -1.65 14.08 -7.12
C VAL A 63 -2.86 14.67 -6.41
N PRO A 64 -3.93 15.01 -7.13
CA PRO A 64 -5.15 15.47 -6.48
C PRO A 64 -5.73 14.40 -5.55
N SER A 65 -6.18 14.77 -4.36
CA SER A 65 -6.70 13.80 -3.38
C SER A 65 -7.90 13.00 -3.88
N TYR A 66 -8.74 13.60 -4.74
CA TYR A 66 -9.88 12.94 -5.38
C TYR A 66 -9.48 11.84 -6.37
N SER A 67 -8.21 11.78 -6.79
CA SER A 67 -7.69 10.75 -7.68
C SER A 67 -7.26 9.48 -6.93
N LEU A 68 -7.25 9.50 -5.60
CA LEU A 68 -6.87 8.36 -4.78
C LEU A 68 -7.94 7.26 -4.85
N PRO A 69 -7.55 5.97 -4.83
CA PRO A 69 -8.50 4.87 -4.85
C PRO A 69 -9.46 4.93 -3.66
N GLY A 70 -10.75 4.74 -3.89
CA GLY A 70 -11.76 4.74 -2.82
C GLY A 70 -11.49 3.72 -1.71
N SER A 71 -10.85 2.60 -2.03
CA SER A 71 -10.45 1.56 -1.07
C SER A 71 -9.40 2.04 -0.04
N VAL A 72 -8.65 3.09 -0.37
CA VAL A 72 -7.71 3.75 0.57
C VAL A 72 -8.46 4.71 1.50
N LEU A 73 -9.49 5.37 0.98
CA LEU A 73 -10.18 6.46 1.66
C LEU A 73 -11.37 6.00 2.50
N SER A 74 -11.92 4.82 2.22
CA SER A 74 -13.04 4.24 2.96
C SER A 74 -12.58 3.56 4.24
N LYS A 75 -13.18 3.92 5.38
CA LYS A 75 -12.93 3.27 6.68
C LYS A 75 -13.27 1.78 6.68
N GLU A 76 -14.21 1.34 5.85
CA GLU A 76 -14.62 -0.06 5.74
C GLU A 76 -13.52 -0.94 5.13
N TRP A 77 -12.83 -0.45 4.09
CA TRP A 77 -11.76 -1.19 3.42
C TRP A 77 -10.38 -0.94 4.03
N GLU A 78 -10.28 0.00 4.97
CA GLU A 78 -9.04 0.36 5.63
C GLU A 78 -8.33 -0.87 6.25
N PRO A 79 -8.98 -1.74 7.06
CA PRO A 79 -8.30 -2.90 7.64
C PRO A 79 -7.77 -3.87 6.58
N PHE A 80 -8.53 -4.06 5.50
CA PHE A 80 -8.12 -4.90 4.38
C PHE A 80 -6.89 -4.31 3.67
N PHE A 81 -6.92 -3.01 3.38
CA PHE A 81 -5.82 -2.30 2.73
C PHE A 81 -4.55 -2.34 3.59
N MET A 82 -4.68 -2.09 4.90
CA MET A 82 -3.54 -2.11 5.82
C MET A 82 -2.92 -3.51 5.93
N ASN A 83 -3.74 -4.56 6.05
CA ASN A 83 -3.26 -5.94 6.06
C ASN A 83 -2.61 -6.34 4.74
N TYR A 84 -3.19 -5.90 3.62
CA TYR A 84 -2.65 -6.13 2.28
C TYR A 84 -1.26 -5.50 2.12
N VAL A 85 -1.12 -4.19 2.34
CA VAL A 85 0.17 -3.50 2.16
C VAL A 85 1.19 -3.93 3.22
N GLY A 86 0.76 -4.15 4.46
CA GLY A 86 1.62 -4.71 5.51
C GLY A 86 2.15 -6.10 5.15
N GLY A 87 1.30 -6.93 4.53
CA GLY A 87 1.69 -8.23 3.98
C GLY A 87 2.72 -8.11 2.85
N LEU A 88 2.56 -7.18 1.91
CA LEU A 88 3.56 -6.93 0.86
C LEU A 88 4.93 -6.62 1.44
N LYS A 89 5.01 -5.87 2.55
CA LYS A 89 6.29 -5.56 3.22
C LYS A 89 6.99 -6.77 3.82
N LYS A 90 6.31 -7.91 3.96
CA LYS A 90 6.88 -9.16 4.48
C LYS A 90 7.60 -9.98 3.42
N SER A 91 7.42 -9.70 2.12
CA SER A 91 8.06 -10.45 1.03
C SER A 91 9.55 -10.13 0.92
N ASP A 92 10.34 -11.07 0.41
CA ASP A 92 11.77 -10.89 0.18
C ASP A 92 12.07 -10.01 -1.05
N GLY A 93 11.11 -9.93 -1.98
CA GLY A 93 11.20 -9.05 -3.13
C GLY A 93 9.85 -8.82 -3.80
N ILE A 94 9.76 -7.72 -4.53
CA ILE A 94 8.59 -7.38 -5.35
C ILE A 94 9.06 -7.19 -6.78
N ILE A 95 8.47 -7.96 -7.69
CA ILE A 95 8.62 -7.82 -9.13
C ILE A 95 7.43 -6.99 -9.62
N VAL A 96 7.71 -5.94 -10.38
CA VAL A 96 6.71 -5.04 -10.96
C VAL A 96 6.77 -5.12 -12.46
#